data_AF-A0A3A9DZX9-F1
#
_entry.id   AF-A0A3A9DZX9-F1
#
_cell.length_a   1.000
_cell.length_b   1.000
_cell.length_c   1.000
_cell.angle_alpha   90.00
_cell.angle_beta   90.00
_cell.angle_gamma   90.00
#
_symmetry.space_group_name_H-M   'P 1'
#
loop_
_entity.id
_entity.type
_entity.pdbx_description
1 polymer ?
#
loop_
_entity_poly.entity_id
_entity_poly.type
_entity_poly.pdbx_seq_one_letter_code
_entity_poly.pdbx_strand_id
1 'polypeptide(L)'
;MENLNKSVKTDKDYMIKEYNQLLQCKGLGYYNCCEMISIFFFNKKEKEYYHFFSVFVLEDRIKPERKAEYLTDKFIPISSQMDMGIFRKVQTMEETEKIFHGLCQRREEGILELGDKKLITGSFAFVPKVFVQPDGIEEIPLNKVLKNNFQNGSYVLEFFDVEKKWVNLLKKEELEKAFLEIDTVVPISLSNLSDRIGNIIFQFPSINAWISHEREEEESTLNCHIQMDG
;
A
#
# COMPACT_ATOMS: atom_id res chain seq x y z
N MET A 1 -6.12 28.69 -13.96
CA MET A 1 -7.07 27.93 -13.12
C MET A 1 -7.81 26.85 -13.93
N GLU A 2 -8.31 27.12 -15.14
CA GLU A 2 -8.99 26.12 -15.99
C GLU A 2 -8.14 24.89 -16.37
N ASN A 3 -6.87 25.08 -16.76
CA ASN A 3 -6.00 23.96 -17.16
C ASN A 3 -5.60 23.04 -16.00
N LEU A 4 -5.43 23.58 -14.79
CA LEU A 4 -5.10 22.81 -13.59
C LEU A 4 -6.30 21.95 -13.17
N ASN A 5 -7.50 22.53 -13.16
CA ASN A 5 -8.74 21.80 -12.86
C ASN A 5 -9.03 20.70 -13.89
N LYS A 6 -8.65 20.89 -15.15
CA LYS A 6 -8.79 19.88 -16.21
C LYS A 6 -7.81 18.73 -16.05
N SER A 7 -6.54 19.00 -15.71
CA SER A 7 -5.54 17.96 -15.40
C SER A 7 -5.97 17.13 -14.19
N VAL A 8 -6.30 17.80 -13.07
CA VAL A 8 -6.77 17.19 -11.82
C VAL A 8 -7.97 16.26 -12.03
N LYS A 9 -8.94 16.68 -12.85
CA LYS A 9 -10.11 15.87 -13.17
C LYS A 9 -9.73 14.64 -14.01
N THR A 10 -8.83 14.82 -14.97
CA THR A 10 -8.35 13.75 -15.86
C THR A 10 -7.56 12.69 -15.07
N ASP A 11 -6.73 13.11 -14.11
CA ASP A 11 -5.90 12.20 -13.32
C ASP A 11 -6.75 11.37 -12.34
N LYS A 12 -7.79 11.97 -11.76
CA LYS A 12 -8.76 11.26 -10.90
C LYS A 12 -9.53 10.21 -11.70
N ASP A 13 -10.05 10.59 -12.85
CA ASP A 13 -10.84 9.69 -13.71
C ASP A 13 -9.97 8.54 -14.21
N TYR A 14 -8.69 8.80 -14.51
CA TYR A 14 -7.69 7.77 -14.80
C TYR A 14 -7.51 6.79 -13.64
N MET A 15 -7.22 7.27 -12.42
CA MET A 15 -6.99 6.38 -11.28
C MET A 15 -8.20 5.50 -10.95
N ILE A 16 -9.41 6.07 -11.00
CA ILE A 16 -10.66 5.32 -10.79
C ILE A 16 -10.85 4.27 -11.88
N LYS A 17 -10.57 4.61 -13.14
CA LYS A 17 -10.65 3.66 -14.26
C LYS A 17 -9.67 2.50 -14.06
N GLU A 18 -8.40 2.79 -13.73
CA GLU A 18 -7.38 1.75 -13.52
C GLU A 18 -7.74 0.84 -12.34
N TYR A 19 -8.21 1.40 -11.23
CA TYR A 19 -8.70 0.63 -10.07
C TYR A 19 -9.80 -0.35 -10.47
N ASN A 20 -10.82 0.14 -11.18
CA ASN A 20 -11.94 -0.69 -11.63
C ASN A 20 -11.49 -1.78 -12.62
N GLN A 21 -10.57 -1.45 -13.54
CA GLN A 21 -10.04 -2.42 -14.49
C GLN A 21 -9.26 -3.54 -13.79
N LEU A 22 -8.45 -3.22 -12.79
CA LEU A 22 -7.70 -4.22 -12.02
C LEU A 22 -8.63 -5.09 -11.18
N LEU A 23 -9.64 -4.49 -10.54
CA LEU A 23 -10.62 -5.23 -9.73
C LEU A 23 -11.48 -6.18 -10.58
N GLN A 24 -11.81 -5.80 -11.81
CA GLN A 24 -12.59 -6.63 -12.74
C GLN A 24 -11.75 -7.68 -13.48
N CYS A 25 -10.42 -7.61 -13.39
CA CYS A 25 -9.54 -8.53 -14.08
C CYS A 25 -9.49 -9.90 -13.36
N LYS A 26 -10.36 -10.82 -13.78
CA LYS A 26 -10.41 -12.20 -13.25
C LYS A 26 -9.09 -12.96 -13.38
N GLY A 27 -8.25 -12.59 -14.35
CA GLY A 27 -6.91 -13.16 -14.51
C GLY A 27 -5.93 -12.74 -13.41
N LEU A 28 -6.21 -11.64 -12.69
CA LEU A 28 -5.45 -11.27 -11.50
C LEU A 28 -5.98 -11.97 -10.26
N GLY A 29 -7.29 -11.95 -10.02
CA GLY A 29 -7.84 -12.56 -8.83
C GLY A 29 -9.32 -12.29 -8.66
N TYR A 30 -9.98 -13.07 -7.82
CA TYR A 30 -11.35 -12.83 -7.37
C TYR A 30 -11.34 -12.12 -6.01
N TYR A 31 -10.80 -10.90 -5.99
CA TYR A 31 -10.62 -10.16 -4.73
C TYR A 31 -11.96 -9.92 -4.04
N ASN A 32 -12.08 -10.46 -2.83
CA ASN A 32 -13.30 -10.38 -2.02
C ASN A 32 -13.09 -9.63 -0.69
N CYS A 33 -11.84 -9.31 -0.37
CA CYS A 33 -11.48 -8.47 0.76
C CYS A 33 -10.16 -7.73 0.51
N CYS A 34 -9.82 -6.84 1.43
CA CYS A 34 -8.55 -6.16 1.45
C CYS A 34 -7.95 -6.23 2.85
N GLU A 35 -6.68 -6.58 2.94
CA GLU A 35 -5.89 -6.36 4.14
C GLU A 35 -5.15 -5.02 4.04
N MET A 36 -5.46 -4.13 4.96
CA MET A 36 -4.79 -2.84 5.12
C MET A 36 -3.80 -2.93 6.27
N ILE A 37 -2.57 -2.49 6.02
CA ILE A 37 -1.57 -2.17 7.06
C ILE A 37 -1.31 -0.66 6.98
N SER A 38 -1.46 0.02 8.11
CA SER A 38 -1.18 1.45 8.23
C SER A 38 -0.22 1.72 9.39
N ILE A 39 0.84 2.47 9.08
CA ILE A 39 1.84 2.94 10.01
C ILE A 39 1.63 4.45 10.17
N PHE A 40 1.59 4.90 11.42
CA PHE A 40 1.39 6.30 11.75
C PHE A 40 2.13 6.66 13.04
N PHE A 41 2.36 7.95 13.22
CA PHE A 41 2.94 8.51 14.43
C PHE A 41 1.90 9.30 15.23
N PHE A 42 1.98 9.23 16.54
CA PHE A 42 1.27 10.07 17.47
C PHE A 42 2.23 11.09 18.07
N ASN A 43 1.98 12.38 17.78
CA ASN A 43 2.69 13.49 18.41
C ASN A 43 2.05 13.81 19.76
N LYS A 44 2.74 13.51 20.86
CA LYS A 44 2.26 13.72 22.23
C LYS A 44 2.03 15.19 22.57
N LYS A 45 2.81 16.10 21.97
CA LYS A 45 2.74 17.53 22.24
C LYS A 45 1.50 18.15 21.59
N GLU A 46 1.28 17.85 20.32
CA GLU A 46 0.17 18.38 19.52
C GLU A 46 -1.12 17.58 19.72
N LYS A 47 -1.01 16.33 20.19
CA LYS A 47 -2.09 15.34 20.27
C LYS A 47 -2.69 15.02 18.90
N GLU A 48 -1.83 14.95 17.90
CA GLU A 48 -2.20 14.69 16.50
C GLU A 48 -1.56 13.41 15.99
N TYR A 49 -2.21 12.80 15.01
CA TYR A 49 -1.69 11.62 14.33
C TYR A 49 -1.20 11.99 12.94
N TYR A 50 0.00 11.55 12.60
CA TYR A 50 0.63 11.79 11.32
C TYR A 50 0.74 10.47 10.57
N HIS A 51 0.24 10.44 9.33
CA HIS A 51 0.41 9.28 8.47
C HIS A 51 1.89 9.10 8.14
N PHE A 52 2.34 7.85 8.09
CA PHE A 52 3.71 7.51 7.73
C PHE A 52 3.78 6.62 6.50
N PHE A 53 2.98 5.56 6.44
CA PHE A 53 2.90 4.68 5.28
C PHE A 53 1.66 3.81 5.38
N SER A 54 1.01 3.51 4.26
CA SER A 54 -0.07 2.52 4.23
C SER A 54 0.00 1.64 2.98
N VAL A 55 -0.27 0.35 3.15
CA VAL A 55 -0.44 -0.60 2.04
C VAL A 55 -1.78 -1.32 2.18
N PHE A 56 -2.52 -1.37 1.08
CA PHE A 56 -3.80 -2.03 0.91
C PHE A 56 -3.58 -3.19 -0.05
N VAL A 57 -3.71 -4.42 0.44
CA VAL A 57 -3.44 -5.63 -0.33
C VAL A 57 -4.79 -6.28 -0.62
N LEU A 58 -5.17 -6.32 -1.90
CA LEU A 58 -6.38 -7.03 -2.29
C LEU A 58 -6.15 -8.54 -2.21
N GLU A 59 -7.11 -9.26 -1.64
CA GLU A 59 -6.99 -10.68 -1.35
C GLU A 59 -8.29 -11.42 -1.68
N ASP A 60 -8.14 -12.70 -2.02
CA ASP A 60 -9.24 -13.65 -2.17
C ASP A 60 -9.19 -14.63 -0.99
N ARG A 61 -10.15 -14.52 -0.06
CA ARG A 61 -10.26 -15.39 1.11
C ARG A 61 -11.58 -16.16 1.08
N ILE A 62 -11.54 -17.47 1.30
CA ILE A 62 -12.76 -18.32 1.36
C ILE A 62 -13.78 -17.77 2.38
N LYS A 63 -13.30 -17.26 3.52
CA LYS A 63 -14.10 -16.57 4.54
C LYS A 63 -13.31 -15.39 5.10
N PRO A 64 -13.53 -14.15 4.61
CA PRO A 64 -12.82 -12.99 5.13
C PRO A 64 -13.31 -12.65 6.53
N GLU A 65 -12.47 -12.89 7.53
CA GLU A 65 -12.74 -12.50 8.90
C GLU A 65 -12.38 -11.02 9.08
N ARG A 66 -13.38 -10.19 9.40
CA ARG A 66 -13.18 -8.77 9.68
C ARG A 66 -12.47 -8.64 11.02
N LYS A 67 -11.17 -8.37 10.97
CA LYS A 67 -10.35 -8.16 12.15
C LYS A 67 -9.64 -6.82 12.04
N ALA A 68 -9.75 -6.02 13.08
CA ALA A 68 -9.05 -4.76 13.26
C ALA A 68 -8.20 -4.89 14.53
N GLU A 69 -6.89 -4.70 14.40
CA GLU A 69 -5.99 -4.83 15.55
C GLU A 69 -4.76 -3.95 15.41
N TYR A 70 -4.23 -3.52 16.55
CA TYR A 70 -2.86 -3.04 16.60
C TYR A 70 -1.94 -4.26 16.57
N LEU A 71 -0.89 -4.20 15.75
CA LEU A 71 0.10 -5.28 15.68
C LEU A 71 1.08 -5.27 16.87
N THR A 72 0.95 -4.28 17.75
CA THR A 72 1.67 -4.18 19.01
C THR A 72 0.71 -3.94 20.16
N ASP A 73 1.04 -4.47 21.35
CA ASP A 73 0.20 -4.33 22.55
C ASP A 73 0.06 -2.87 23.02
N LYS A 74 1.06 -2.04 22.71
CA LYS A 74 1.11 -0.60 22.99
C LYS A 74 1.75 0.12 21.83
N PHE A 75 1.58 1.45 21.77
CA PHE A 75 2.37 2.25 20.84
C PHE A 75 3.86 2.11 21.16
N ILE A 76 4.67 2.06 20.11
CA ILE A 76 6.12 1.91 20.18
C ILE A 76 6.72 3.30 20.41
N PRO A 77 7.39 3.56 21.55
CA PRO A 77 7.94 4.87 21.82
C PRO A 77 9.19 5.09 20.97
N ILE A 78 9.10 6.01 20.01
CA ILE A 78 10.22 6.34 19.12
C ILE A 78 11.07 7.44 19.76
N SER A 79 10.44 8.48 20.30
CA SER A 79 11.10 9.55 21.06
C SER A 79 10.28 10.00 22.28
N SER A 80 10.77 11.02 22.98
CA SER A 80 10.02 11.65 24.08
C SER A 80 8.72 12.32 23.59
N GLN A 81 8.62 12.67 22.30
CA GLN A 81 7.48 13.36 21.72
C GLN A 81 6.65 12.48 20.78
N MET A 82 7.23 11.41 20.23
CA MET A 82 6.62 10.62 19.17
C MET A 82 6.48 9.15 19.60
N ASP A 83 5.26 8.63 19.50
CA ASP A 83 4.99 7.19 19.54
C ASP A 83 4.53 6.70 18.16
N MET A 84 4.87 5.49 17.79
CA MET A 84 4.48 4.86 16.54
C MET A 84 3.39 3.81 16.78
N GLY A 85 2.39 3.79 15.90
CA GLY A 85 1.36 2.75 15.84
C GLY A 85 1.40 2.02 14.51
N ILE A 86 1.23 0.70 14.57
CA ILE A 86 1.04 -0.15 13.39
C ILE A 86 -0.30 -0.84 13.53
N PHE A 87 -1.20 -0.54 12.59
CA PHE A 87 -2.58 -1.00 12.61
C PHE A 87 -2.86 -1.89 11.40
N ARG A 88 -3.47 -3.04 11.63
CA ARG A 88 -3.91 -3.97 10.59
C ARG A 88 -5.42 -4.09 10.61
N LYS A 89 -6.05 -4.01 9.43
CA LYS A 89 -7.48 -4.26 9.26
C LYS A 89 -7.75 -5.09 8.02
N VAL A 90 -8.49 -6.19 8.19
CA VAL A 90 -9.13 -6.90 7.08
C VAL A 90 -10.52 -6.31 6.90
N GLN A 91 -10.80 -5.79 5.70
CA GLN A 91 -12.01 -5.04 5.39
C GLN A 91 -12.64 -5.48 4.08
N THR A 92 -13.89 -5.07 3.87
CA THR A 92 -14.62 -5.38 2.64
C THR A 92 -14.10 -4.61 1.43
N MET A 93 -14.45 -5.10 0.24
CA MET A 93 -14.22 -4.34 -0.99
C MET A 93 -14.97 -3.01 -0.98
N GLU A 94 -16.21 -2.95 -0.47
CA GLU A 94 -16.97 -1.70 -0.36
C GLU A 94 -16.27 -0.66 0.54
N GLU A 95 -15.74 -1.06 1.70
CA GLU A 95 -14.95 -0.16 2.56
C GLU A 95 -13.67 0.33 1.86
N THR A 96 -13.01 -0.58 1.13
CA THR A 96 -11.77 -0.28 0.40
C THR A 96 -12.01 0.69 -0.74
N GLU A 97 -13.08 0.48 -1.52
CA GLU A 97 -13.52 1.37 -2.59
C GLU A 97 -13.85 2.76 -2.04
N LYS A 98 -14.56 2.85 -0.92
CA LYS A 98 -14.85 4.13 -0.27
C LYS A 98 -13.59 4.89 0.09
N ILE A 99 -12.58 4.20 0.64
CA ILE A 99 -11.28 4.82 0.96
C ILE A 99 -10.57 5.27 -0.32
N PHE A 100 -10.50 4.41 -1.34
CA PHE A 100 -9.83 4.73 -2.61
C PHE A 100 -10.48 5.94 -3.31
N HIS A 101 -11.81 5.93 -3.45
CA HIS A 101 -12.54 7.05 -4.04
C HIS A 101 -12.44 8.32 -3.19
N GLY A 102 -12.45 8.17 -1.85
CA GLY A 102 -12.23 9.26 -0.91
C GLY A 102 -10.86 9.91 -1.11
N LEU A 103 -9.81 9.11 -1.26
CA LEU A 103 -8.47 9.59 -1.60
C LEU A 103 -8.45 10.34 -2.92
N CYS A 104 -9.01 9.78 -3.99
CA CYS A 104 -9.06 10.46 -5.29
C CYS A 104 -9.79 11.82 -5.25
N GLN A 105 -10.81 11.95 -4.38
CA GLN A 105 -11.59 13.18 -4.22
C GLN A 105 -10.93 14.22 -3.32
N ARG A 106 -10.35 13.78 -2.21
CA ARG A 106 -9.87 14.63 -1.10
C ARG A 106 -8.35 14.69 -0.99
N ARG A 107 -7.62 14.26 -2.02
CA ARG A 107 -6.15 14.15 -2.00
C ARG A 107 -5.39 15.43 -1.66
N GLU A 108 -6.01 16.60 -1.82
CA GLU A 108 -5.38 17.90 -1.53
C GLU A 108 -5.70 18.42 -0.12
N GLU A 109 -6.57 17.74 0.64
CA GLU A 109 -7.03 18.20 1.96
C GLU A 109 -5.98 17.99 3.07
N GLY A 110 -4.95 17.17 2.82
CA GLY A 110 -3.92 16.86 3.81
C GLY A 110 -4.42 16.05 5.01
N ILE A 111 -5.52 15.31 4.81
CA ILE A 111 -6.18 14.50 5.83
C ILE A 111 -6.53 13.14 5.23
N LEU A 112 -6.21 12.09 5.98
CA LEU A 112 -6.56 10.71 5.67
C LEU A 112 -7.35 10.11 6.83
N GLU A 113 -8.54 9.60 6.53
CA GLU A 113 -9.40 8.91 7.50
C GLU A 113 -9.25 7.39 7.32
N LEU A 114 -8.61 6.73 8.29
CA LEU A 114 -8.47 5.27 8.34
C LEU A 114 -9.04 4.74 9.65
N GLY A 115 -10.15 4.01 9.55
CA GLY A 115 -10.86 3.50 10.73
C GLY A 115 -11.39 4.64 11.59
N ASP A 116 -11.01 4.66 12.86
CA ASP A 116 -11.37 5.68 13.85
C ASP A 116 -10.37 6.85 13.90
N LYS A 117 -9.33 6.84 13.06
CA LYS A 117 -8.26 7.84 13.09
C LYS A 117 -8.33 8.80 11.93
N LYS A 118 -8.14 10.07 12.28
CA LYS A 118 -7.82 11.15 11.36
C LYS A 118 -6.31 11.36 11.38
N LEU A 119 -5.66 11.02 10.27
CA LEU A 119 -4.22 11.14 10.09
C LEU A 119 -3.90 12.38 9.25
N ILE A 120 -2.95 13.18 9.69
CA ILE A 120 -2.42 14.32 8.95
C ILE A 120 -1.48 13.80 7.86
N THR A 121 -1.70 14.27 6.63
CA THR A 121 -0.91 13.96 5.45
C THR A 121 -0.53 15.25 4.72
N GLY A 122 0.38 15.15 3.76
CA GLY A 122 0.47 16.15 2.70
C GLY A 122 -0.61 15.98 1.63
N SER A 123 -0.46 16.72 0.54
CA SER A 123 -1.22 16.50 -0.69
C SER A 123 -0.66 15.32 -1.48
N PHE A 124 -1.55 14.52 -2.08
CA PHE A 124 -1.12 13.37 -2.87
C PHE A 124 -1.10 13.65 -4.37
N ALA A 125 0.02 13.30 -5.01
CA ALA A 125 0.11 13.10 -6.44
C ALA A 125 -0.18 11.64 -6.79
N PHE A 126 -0.72 11.40 -7.99
CA PHE A 126 -0.91 10.04 -8.48
C PHE A 126 0.34 9.55 -9.19
N VAL A 127 0.72 8.31 -8.90
CA VAL A 127 1.73 7.59 -9.67
C VAL A 127 1.02 6.69 -10.67
N PRO A 128 1.41 6.69 -11.95
CA PRO A 128 0.83 5.80 -12.95
C PRO A 128 0.85 4.34 -12.50
N LYS A 129 -0.12 3.55 -12.95
CA LYS A 129 -0.17 2.11 -12.66
C LYS A 129 1.14 1.44 -13.09
N VAL A 130 1.74 0.67 -12.19
CA VAL A 130 2.95 -0.11 -12.47
C VAL A 130 2.68 -1.59 -12.20
N PHE A 131 3.25 -2.47 -13.02
CA PHE A 131 3.37 -3.89 -12.68
C PHE A 131 4.72 -4.15 -12.04
N VAL A 132 4.73 -4.76 -10.87
CA VAL A 132 5.93 -5.05 -10.08
C VAL A 132 6.12 -6.56 -10.06
N GLN A 133 7.18 -7.01 -10.73
CA GLN A 133 7.56 -8.41 -10.77
C GLN A 133 8.08 -8.88 -9.39
N PRO A 134 8.04 -10.19 -9.09
CA PRO A 134 8.80 -10.74 -7.98
C PRO A 134 10.28 -10.49 -8.13
N ASP A 135 11.01 -10.55 -7.02
CA ASP A 135 12.47 -10.50 -7.06
C ASP A 135 13.03 -11.69 -7.85
N GLY A 136 13.98 -11.39 -8.73
CA GLY A 136 14.68 -12.38 -9.54
C GLY A 136 16.15 -12.49 -9.13
N ILE A 137 17.05 -12.40 -10.10
CA ILE A 137 18.49 -12.26 -9.82
C ILE A 137 18.77 -10.88 -9.21
N GLU A 138 18.05 -9.85 -9.66
CA GLU A 138 18.09 -8.50 -9.12
C GLU A 138 16.88 -8.27 -8.21
N GLU A 139 17.12 -7.64 -7.05
CA GLU A 139 16.06 -7.16 -6.17
C GLU A 139 15.37 -5.94 -6.80
N ILE A 140 14.04 -5.97 -6.86
CA ILE A 140 13.24 -4.81 -7.25
C ILE A 140 12.93 -4.03 -5.97
N PRO A 141 13.40 -2.78 -5.82
CA PRO A 141 13.27 -2.05 -4.56
C PRO A 141 11.83 -1.97 -4.02
N LEU A 142 10.85 -1.79 -4.93
CA LEU A 142 9.44 -1.66 -4.57
C LEU A 142 8.88 -2.92 -3.89
N ASN A 143 9.44 -4.11 -4.12
CA ASN A 143 9.04 -5.34 -3.42
C ASN A 143 9.23 -5.27 -1.91
N LYS A 144 10.13 -4.40 -1.42
CA LYS A 144 10.36 -4.21 0.02
C LYS A 144 9.14 -3.63 0.75
N VAL A 145 8.25 -2.93 0.07
CA VAL A 145 7.04 -2.32 0.67
C VAL A 145 5.74 -2.98 0.23
N LEU A 146 5.82 -4.00 -0.63
CA LEU A 146 4.68 -4.82 -1.04
C LEU A 146 4.60 -6.05 -0.15
N LYS A 147 3.38 -6.43 0.22
CA LYS A 147 3.18 -7.63 1.02
C LYS A 147 3.22 -8.84 0.10
N ASN A 148 4.14 -9.77 0.38
CA ASN A 148 4.18 -11.11 -0.23
C ASN A 148 4.24 -11.14 -1.77
N ASN A 149 4.98 -10.22 -2.41
CA ASN A 149 5.09 -10.18 -3.88
C ASN A 149 6.07 -11.23 -4.47
N PHE A 150 6.04 -12.47 -3.98
CA PHE A 150 7.08 -13.47 -4.25
C PHE A 150 6.81 -14.40 -5.44
N GLN A 151 5.55 -14.52 -5.88
CA GLN A 151 5.17 -15.56 -6.86
C GLN A 151 4.97 -14.99 -8.26
N ASN A 152 3.97 -14.12 -8.43
CA ASN A 152 3.46 -13.77 -9.77
C ASN A 152 3.47 -12.26 -10.04
N GLY A 153 4.03 -11.48 -9.12
CA GLY A 153 4.01 -10.04 -9.19
C GLY A 153 2.66 -9.43 -8.80
N SER A 154 2.62 -8.10 -8.81
CA SER A 154 1.45 -7.32 -8.42
C SER A 154 1.33 -6.08 -9.29
N TYR A 155 0.11 -5.70 -9.64
CA TYR A 155 -0.15 -4.33 -10.09
C TYR A 155 -0.25 -3.41 -8.87
N VAL A 156 0.30 -2.21 -9.00
CA VAL A 156 0.32 -1.20 -7.95
C VAL A 156 -0.30 0.09 -8.45
N LEU A 157 -1.22 0.63 -7.66
CA LEU A 157 -1.68 2.02 -7.73
C LEU A 157 -1.15 2.76 -6.50
N GLU A 158 -0.51 3.90 -6.70
CA GLU A 158 0.20 4.62 -5.64
C GLU A 158 -0.24 6.08 -5.56
N PHE A 159 -0.49 6.54 -4.33
CA PHE A 159 -0.67 7.93 -3.96
C PHE A 159 0.61 8.41 -3.28
N PHE A 160 1.33 9.30 -3.94
CA PHE A 160 2.61 9.83 -3.49
C PHE A 160 2.41 11.10 -2.67
N ASP A 161 2.86 11.14 -1.41
CA ASP A 161 2.80 12.36 -0.59
C ASP A 161 3.89 13.33 -1.04
N VAL A 162 3.47 14.46 -1.61
CA VAL A 162 4.36 15.48 -2.18
C VAL A 162 5.00 16.35 -1.09
N GLU A 163 4.28 16.60 -0.01
CA GLU A 163 4.71 17.55 1.04
C GLU A 163 5.42 16.85 2.19
N LYS A 164 5.05 15.60 2.47
CA LYS A 164 5.64 14.75 3.53
C LYS A 164 5.73 15.49 4.86
N LYS A 165 4.58 15.92 5.38
CA LYS A 165 4.50 16.75 6.61
C LYS A 165 5.19 16.13 7.84
N TRP A 166 5.46 14.82 7.81
CA TRP A 166 6.18 14.09 8.85
C TRP A 166 7.71 14.35 8.87
N VAL A 167 8.33 14.83 7.78
CA VAL A 167 9.81 14.89 7.62
C VAL A 167 10.49 15.72 8.71
N ASN A 168 9.86 16.79 9.17
CA ASN A 168 10.42 17.66 10.21
C ASN A 168 10.10 17.21 11.65
N LEU A 169 9.32 16.13 11.81
CA LEU A 169 8.90 15.65 13.13
C LEU A 169 9.87 14.63 13.74
N LEU A 170 10.68 13.98 12.92
CA LEU A 170 11.60 12.92 13.35
C LEU A 170 13.02 13.27 12.95
N LYS A 171 13.95 13.13 13.89
CA LYS A 171 15.38 13.15 13.61
C LYS A 171 15.79 11.87 12.88
N LYS A 172 16.95 11.89 12.23
CA LYS A 172 17.51 10.73 11.52
C LYS A 172 17.57 9.47 12.40
N GLU A 173 18.09 9.59 13.62
CA GLU A 173 18.20 8.47 14.58
C GLU A 173 16.82 7.90 14.99
N GLU A 174 15.83 8.79 15.13
CA GLU A 174 14.45 8.42 15.46
C GLU A 174 13.77 7.69 14.29
N LEU A 175 14.05 8.13 13.06
CA LEU A 175 13.59 7.51 11.83
C LEU A 175 14.22 6.13 11.60
N GLU A 176 15.53 6.00 11.81
CA GLU A 176 16.25 4.72 11.73
C GLU A 176 15.70 3.72 12.75
N LYS A 177 15.45 4.18 13.99
CA LYS A 177 14.79 3.37 15.01
C LYS A 177 13.39 2.94 14.57
N ALA A 178 12.59 3.84 13.99
CA ALA A 178 11.26 3.50 13.49
C ALA A 178 11.31 2.41 12.42
N PHE A 179 12.27 2.45 11.48
CA PHE A 179 12.43 1.39 10.48
C PHE A 179 12.74 0.03 11.10
N LEU A 180 13.67 -0.02 12.05
CA LEU A 180 14.01 -1.26 12.74
C LEU A 180 12.79 -1.85 13.45
N GLU A 181 12.01 -1.02 14.13
CA GLU A 181 10.79 -1.46 14.81
C GLU A 181 9.74 -1.98 13.81
N ILE A 182 9.56 -1.31 12.66
CA ILE A 182 8.64 -1.75 11.60
C ILE A 182 9.05 -3.13 11.05
N ASP A 183 10.33 -3.32 10.76
CA ASP A 183 10.87 -4.57 10.21
C ASP A 183 10.64 -5.77 11.16
N THR A 184 10.51 -5.53 12.47
CA THR A 184 10.20 -6.60 13.45
C THR A 184 8.72 -6.99 13.53
N VAL A 185 7.81 -6.11 13.07
CA VAL A 185 6.36 -6.28 13.26
C VAL A 185 5.68 -6.70 11.97
N VAL A 186 6.11 -6.18 10.83
CA VAL A 186 5.51 -6.43 9.52
C VAL A 186 6.58 -6.76 8.48
N PRO A 187 6.29 -7.64 7.51
CA PRO A 187 7.23 -8.02 6.45
C PRO A 187 7.29 -6.94 5.35
N ILE A 188 7.48 -5.68 5.73
CA ILE A 188 7.73 -4.55 4.85
C ILE A 188 8.89 -3.73 5.39
N SER A 189 9.78 -3.26 4.51
CA SER A 189 10.93 -2.44 4.87
C SER A 189 10.93 -1.11 4.13
N LEU A 190 10.93 -0.03 4.92
CA LEU A 190 10.97 1.36 4.44
C LEU A 190 12.37 1.95 4.43
N SER A 191 13.36 1.23 4.97
CA SER A 191 14.75 1.69 5.16
C SER A 191 15.43 2.18 3.86
N ASN A 192 15.14 1.52 2.74
CA ASN A 192 15.75 1.80 1.44
C ASN A 192 14.84 2.56 0.47
N LEU A 193 13.64 2.96 0.92
CA LEU A 193 12.63 3.66 0.11
C LEU A 193 12.13 4.91 0.85
N SER A 194 13.08 5.72 1.31
CA SER A 194 12.77 6.95 2.06
C SER A 194 11.96 7.97 1.25
N ASP A 195 12.07 7.92 -0.08
CA ASP A 195 11.28 8.71 -1.00
C ASP A 195 9.81 8.26 -1.07
N ARG A 196 9.49 7.03 -0.65
CA ARG A 196 8.13 6.47 -0.61
C ARG A 196 7.45 6.58 0.76
N ILE A 197 8.14 7.14 1.75
CA ILE A 197 7.52 7.42 3.04
C ILE A 197 6.52 8.57 2.88
N GLY A 198 5.33 8.36 3.45
CA GLY A 198 4.12 9.16 3.28
C GLY A 198 3.15 8.52 2.29
N ASN A 199 3.56 7.52 1.51
CA ASN A 199 2.74 7.03 0.42
C ASN A 199 1.67 6.05 0.87
N ILE A 200 0.64 5.94 0.03
CA ILE A 200 -0.42 4.95 0.13
C ILE A 200 -0.39 4.08 -1.11
N ILE A 201 -0.24 2.78 -0.91
CA ILE A 201 -0.14 1.78 -1.97
C ILE A 201 -1.38 0.90 -1.97
N PHE A 202 -1.99 0.71 -3.15
CA PHE A 202 -2.98 -0.33 -3.41
C PHE A 202 -2.35 -1.39 -4.29
N GLN A 203 -2.17 -2.59 -3.72
CA GLN A 203 -1.55 -3.74 -4.33
C GLN A 203 -2.62 -4.72 -4.81
N PHE A 204 -2.54 -5.11 -6.07
CA PHE A 204 -3.38 -6.09 -6.75
C PHE A 204 -2.50 -7.30 -7.14
N PRO A 205 -2.33 -8.30 -6.25
CA PRO A 205 -1.51 -9.47 -6.52
C PRO A 205 -2.04 -10.32 -7.67
N SER A 206 -1.16 -10.80 -8.56
CA SER A 206 -1.57 -11.79 -9.57
C SER A 206 -1.72 -13.17 -8.93
N ILE A 207 -2.92 -13.55 -8.51
CA ILE A 207 -3.23 -14.82 -7.85
C ILE A 207 -3.56 -15.90 -8.89
N ASN A 208 -4.32 -15.54 -9.92
CA ASN A 208 -4.93 -16.52 -10.84
C ASN A 208 -4.11 -16.83 -12.09
N ALA A 209 -3.02 -16.11 -12.35
CA ALA A 209 -2.16 -16.36 -13.50
C ALA A 209 -0.70 -16.45 -13.08
N TRP A 210 -0.01 -17.53 -13.50
CA TRP A 210 1.41 -17.74 -13.26
C TRP A 210 2.10 -18.44 -14.42
N ILE A 211 3.42 -18.31 -14.46
CA ILE A 211 4.27 -18.95 -15.46
C ILE A 211 5.18 -19.95 -14.74
N SER A 212 5.25 -21.19 -15.24
CA SER A 212 6.29 -22.14 -14.84
C SER A 212 7.24 -22.41 -16.00
N HIS A 213 8.51 -22.60 -15.67
CA HIS A 213 9.55 -22.93 -16.63
C HIS A 213 10.17 -24.28 -16.26
N GLU A 214 10.13 -25.21 -17.20
CA GLU A 214 10.72 -26.54 -17.05
C GLU A 214 11.84 -26.68 -18.08
N ARG A 215 12.98 -27.21 -17.64
CA ARG A 215 14.13 -27.48 -18.50
C ARG A 215 14.48 -28.95 -18.42
N GLU A 216 14.24 -29.67 -19.51
CA GLU A 216 14.79 -31.00 -19.75
C GLU A 216 15.99 -30.86 -20.70
N GLU A 217 16.91 -31.82 -20.69
CA GLU A 217 18.28 -31.70 -21.20
C GLU A 217 18.45 -30.91 -22.52
N GLU A 218 17.53 -31.10 -23.48
CA GLU A 218 17.54 -30.43 -24.79
C GLU A 218 16.33 -29.50 -25.05
N GLU A 219 15.35 -29.43 -24.16
CA GLU A 219 14.11 -28.65 -24.35
C GLU A 219 13.78 -27.76 -23.13
N SER A 220 13.46 -26.51 -23.43
CA SER A 220 12.90 -25.57 -22.46
C SER A 220 11.42 -25.36 -22.75
N THR A 221 10.57 -25.67 -21.77
CA THR A 221 9.13 -25.49 -21.86
C THR A 221 8.69 -24.36 -20.94
N LEU A 222 7.95 -23.39 -21.52
CA LEU A 222 7.30 -22.31 -20.78
C LEU A 222 5.81 -22.60 -20.70
N ASN A 223 5.30 -22.86 -19.50
CA ASN A 223 3.89 -23.15 -19.25
C ASN A 223 3.20 -21.91 -18.66
N CYS A 224 2.10 -21.48 -19.27
CA CYS A 224 1.24 -20.43 -18.75
C CYS A 224 0.01 -21.07 -18.10
N HIS A 225 -0.19 -20.81 -16.82
CA HIS A 225 -1.31 -21.32 -16.04
C HIS A 225 -2.27 -20.20 -15.75
N ILE A 226 -3.55 -20.41 -16.04
CA ILE A 226 -4.63 -19.47 -15.72
C ILE A 226 -5.73 -20.25 -15.00
N GLN A 227 -5.93 -19.95 -13.73
CA GLN A 227 -7.03 -20.48 -12.95
C GLN A 227 -8.26 -19.61 -13.18
N MET A 228 -9.33 -20.22 -13.69
CA MET A 228 -10.63 -19.58 -13.83
C MET A 228 -11.67 -20.37 -13.05
N ASP A 229 -12.39 -19.71 -12.15
CA ASP A 229 -13.62 -20.26 -11.60
C ASP A 229 -14.66 -20.44 -12.71
N GLY A 230 -15.17 -21.66 -12.83
CA GLY A 230 -16.23 -22.06 -13.77
C GLY A 230 -17.63 -21.83 -13.24
#